data_AF-A0A3D0MA20-F1
#
_entry.id   AF-A0A3D0MA20-F1
#
_cell.length_a   1.000
_cell.length_b   1.000
_cell.length_c   1.000
_cell.angle_alpha   90.00
_cell.angle_beta   90.00
_cell.angle_gamma   90.00
#
_symmetry.space_group_name_H-M   'P 1'
#
loop_
_entity.id
_entity.type
_entity.pdbx_description
1 polymer ?
#
loop_
_entity_poly.entity_id
_entity_poly.type
_entity_poly.pdbx_seq_one_letter_code
_entity_poly.pdbx_strand_id
1 'polypeptide(L)'
;SLSRLKDKGIGKGRTREDHAATMNQLFAAYARGKEAKELMVILGEAALTDIDLLYAKFADEFEKRYVSQGYRTNRSIEETLDLGWELLRILPRSELKRISEDMLNRYYDQK
;
A
#
# COMPACT_ATOMS: atom_id res chain seq x y z
N SER A 1 -2.82 9.03 9.50
CA SER A 1 -2.91 9.11 10.98
C SER A 1 -1.67 8.50 11.62
N LEU A 2 -1.29 8.89 12.84
CA LEU A 2 -0.12 8.36 13.55
C LEU A 2 -0.50 7.68 14.85
N SER A 3 0.01 6.46 15.09
CA SER A 3 -0.04 5.78 16.39
C SER A 3 1.36 5.64 16.96
N ARG A 4 1.62 6.28 18.11
CA ARG A 4 2.94 6.28 18.78
C ARG A 4 3.31 4.95 19.44
N LEU A 5 2.32 4.08 19.67
CA LEU A 5 2.51 2.77 20.32
C LEU A 5 2.51 1.60 19.34
N LYS A 6 2.29 1.86 18.04
CA LYS A 6 2.14 0.85 16.99
C LYS A 6 3.29 -0.17 16.98
N ASP A 7 4.54 0.28 17.07
CA ASP A 7 5.70 -0.62 16.99
C ASP A 7 5.75 -1.64 18.15
N LYS A 8 5.05 -1.37 19.26
CA LYS A 8 4.88 -2.32 20.38
C LYS A 8 3.69 -3.28 20.20
N GLY A 9 2.94 -3.18 19.11
CA GLY A 9 1.74 -4.00 18.84
C GLY A 9 1.83 -4.88 17.60
N ILE A 10 2.88 -4.75 16.79
CA ILE A 10 3.00 -5.41 15.48
C ILE A 10 4.15 -6.40 15.43
N GLY A 11 4.24 -7.17 14.34
CA GLY A 11 5.32 -8.12 14.07
C GLY A 11 5.02 -9.54 14.52
N LYS A 12 6.04 -10.40 14.40
CA LYS A 12 5.98 -11.84 14.72
C LYS A 12 5.52 -12.07 16.16
N GLY A 13 4.56 -12.98 16.34
CA GLY A 13 3.98 -13.30 17.65
C GLY A 13 2.92 -12.32 18.15
N ARG A 14 2.56 -11.31 17.35
CA ARG A 14 1.43 -10.39 17.64
C ARG A 14 0.46 -10.26 16.48
N THR A 15 1.00 -10.02 15.29
CA THR A 15 0.24 -9.95 14.03
C THR A 15 0.96 -10.85 13.03
N ARG A 16 1.69 -10.27 12.06
CA ARG A 16 2.52 -10.97 11.08
C ARG A 16 3.85 -10.23 10.90
N GLU A 17 4.89 -10.94 10.45
CA GLU A 17 6.26 -10.41 10.33
C GLU A 17 6.40 -9.22 9.35
N ASP A 18 5.53 -9.13 8.35
CA ASP A 18 5.54 -8.12 7.28
C ASP A 18 4.81 -6.82 7.65
N HIS A 19 4.05 -6.81 8.75
CA HIS A 19 3.13 -5.71 9.08
C HIS A 19 3.80 -4.32 9.00
N ALA A 20 4.96 -4.15 9.62
CA ALA A 20 5.67 -2.87 9.61
C ALA A 20 6.06 -2.44 8.19
N ALA A 21 6.62 -3.36 7.41
CA ALA A 21 7.09 -3.09 6.06
C ALA A 21 5.94 -2.78 5.11
N THR A 22 4.90 -3.62 5.10
CA THR A 22 3.70 -3.45 4.29
C THR A 22 3.02 -2.12 4.59
N MET A 23 2.81 -1.79 5.87
CA MET A 23 2.18 -0.52 6.26
C MET A 23 3.02 0.69 5.82
N ASN A 24 4.33 0.67 6.04
CA ASN A 24 5.21 1.77 5.65
C ASN A 24 5.24 1.97 4.12
N GLN A 25 5.21 0.88 3.36
CA GLN A 25 5.17 0.93 1.90
C GLN A 25 3.82 1.44 1.38
N LEU A 26 2.70 0.96 1.93
CA LEU A 26 1.35 1.47 1.60
C LEU A 26 1.25 2.98 1.84
N PHE A 27 1.76 3.47 2.97
CA PHE A 27 1.75 4.89 3.29
C PHE A 27 2.55 5.71 2.27
N ALA A 28 3.76 5.26 1.92
CA ALA A 28 4.60 5.94 0.95
C ALA A 28 3.99 5.93 -0.46
N ALA A 29 3.41 4.80 -0.87
CA ALA A 29 2.75 4.67 -2.16
C ALA A 29 1.50 5.55 -2.25
N TYR A 30 0.72 5.62 -1.17
CA TYR A 30 -0.46 6.48 -1.12
C TYR A 30 -0.10 7.96 -1.19
N ALA A 31 0.92 8.40 -0.44
CA ALA A 31 1.39 9.79 -0.50
C ALA A 31 1.82 10.19 -1.92
N ARG A 32 2.65 9.38 -2.57
CA ARG A 32 3.07 9.63 -3.96
C ARG A 32 1.91 9.58 -4.95
N GLY A 33 0.95 8.67 -4.75
CA GLY A 33 -0.26 8.61 -5.58
C GLY A 33 -1.14 9.84 -5.44
N LYS A 34 -1.23 10.45 -4.25
CA LYS A 34 -1.93 11.73 -4.07
C LYS A 34 -1.24 12.87 -4.81
N GLU A 35 0.09 12.96 -4.72
CA GLU A 35 0.88 13.95 -5.48
C GLU A 35 0.71 13.77 -7.00
N ALA A 36 0.75 12.53 -7.51
CA ALA A 36 0.51 12.23 -8.91
C ALA A 36 -0.91 12.64 -9.36
N LYS A 37 -1.92 12.39 -8.54
CA LYS A 37 -3.30 12.84 -8.81
C LYS A 37 -3.45 14.35 -8.81
N GLU A 38 -2.78 15.06 -7.90
CA GLU A 38 -2.77 16.52 -7.89
C GLU A 38 -2.13 17.08 -9.16
N LEU A 39 -0.98 16.52 -9.55
CA LEU A 39 -0.31 16.88 -10.80
C LEU A 39 -1.19 16.61 -12.02
N MET A 40 -1.90 15.47 -12.03
CA MET A 40 -2.86 15.10 -13.08
C MET A 40 -3.95 16.16 -13.27
N VAL A 41 -4.49 16.68 -12.18
CA VAL A 41 -5.56 17.69 -12.20
C VAL A 41 -5.05 19.02 -12.77
N ILE A 42 -3.78 19.37 -12.51
CA ILE A 42 -3.18 20.63 -12.93
C ILE A 42 -2.70 20.58 -14.38
N LEU A 43 -2.02 19.51 -14.77
CA LEU A 43 -1.31 19.41 -16.06
C LEU A 43 -2.03 18.51 -17.09
N GLY A 44 -3.02 17.73 -16.66
CA GLY A 44 -3.66 16.69 -17.46
C GLY A 44 -2.93 15.34 -17.41
N GLU A 45 -3.66 14.28 -17.73
CA GLU A 45 -3.17 12.89 -17.67
C GLU A 45 -1.95 12.64 -18.57
N ALA A 46 -1.92 13.25 -19.76
CA ALA A 46 -0.84 13.07 -20.74
C ALA A 46 0.53 13.61 -20.27
N ALA A 47 0.58 14.38 -19.17
CA ALA A 47 1.81 14.90 -18.60
C ALA A 47 2.47 13.94 -17.59
N LEU A 48 1.80 12.87 -17.19
CA LEU A 48 2.30 11.91 -16.21
C LEU A 48 3.17 10.84 -16.86
N THR A 49 4.14 10.35 -16.10
CA THR A 49 4.87 9.15 -16.47
C THR A 49 4.00 7.91 -16.23
N ASP A 50 4.30 6.81 -16.91
CA ASP A 50 3.61 5.52 -16.70
C ASP A 50 3.64 5.10 -15.22
N ILE A 51 4.74 5.39 -14.51
CA ILE A 51 4.85 5.04 -13.10
C ILE A 51 3.96 5.92 -12.22
N ASP A 52 3.82 7.21 -12.55
CA ASP A 52 2.93 8.11 -11.80
C ASP A 52 1.46 7.76 -12.04
N LEU A 53 1.09 7.30 -13.25
CA LEU A 53 -0.24 6.75 -13.52
C LEU A 53 -0.53 5.51 -12.65
N LEU A 54 0.45 4.62 -12.47
CA LEU A 54 0.30 3.47 -11.56
C LEU A 54 0.16 3.90 -10.10
N TYR A 55 0.88 4.92 -9.65
CA TYR A 55 0.71 5.49 -8.31
C TYR A 55 -0.65 6.17 -8.12
N ALA A 56 -1.13 6.91 -9.11
CA ALA A 56 -2.46 7.51 -9.08
C ALA A 56 -3.55 6.42 -8.97
N LYS A 57 -3.44 5.37 -9.79
CA LYS A 57 -4.31 4.18 -9.73
C LYS A 57 -4.24 3.48 -8.38
N PHE A 58 -3.03 3.32 -7.82
CA PHE A 58 -2.86 2.75 -6.49
C PHE A 58 -3.62 3.57 -5.43
N ALA A 59 -3.55 4.91 -5.48
CA ALA A 59 -4.25 5.76 -4.52
C ALA A 59 -5.78 5.59 -4.60
N ASP A 60 -6.34 5.49 -5.80
CA ASP A 60 -7.77 5.22 -6.00
C ASP A 60 -8.20 3.87 -5.42
N GLU A 61 -7.47 2.81 -5.75
CA GLU A 61 -7.77 1.46 -5.25
C GLU A 61 -7.55 1.36 -3.74
N PHE A 62 -6.57 2.07 -3.18
CA PHE A 62 -6.35 2.15 -1.74
C PHE A 62 -7.53 2.81 -1.01
N GLU A 63 -8.02 3.96 -1.48
CA GLU A 63 -9.20 4.63 -0.89
C GLU A 63 -10.44 3.72 -1.00
N LYS A 64 -10.65 3.12 -2.18
CA LYS A 64 -11.85 2.31 -2.49
C LYS A 64 -11.88 0.97 -1.77
N ARG A 65 -10.73 0.31 -1.59
CA ARG A 65 -10.68 -1.07 -1.09
C ARG A 65 -10.08 -1.18 0.30
N TYR A 66 -8.97 -0.49 0.54
CA TYR A 66 -8.29 -0.57 1.83
C TYR A 66 -9.03 0.22 2.89
N VAL A 67 -9.33 1.50 2.61
CA VAL A 67 -9.99 2.41 3.55
C VAL A 67 -11.50 2.16 3.60
N SER A 68 -12.17 2.05 2.45
CA SER A 68 -13.61 1.86 2.39
C SER A 68 -14.01 0.39 2.61
N GLN A 69 -14.10 0.01 3.88
CA GLN A 69 -14.45 -1.36 4.31
C GLN A 69 -15.97 -1.62 4.33
N GLY A 70 -16.79 -0.57 4.47
CA GLY A 70 -18.23 -0.66 4.67
C GLY A 70 -18.63 -1.03 6.10
N TYR A 71 -19.90 -0.84 6.43
CA TYR A 71 -20.41 -0.92 7.81
C TYR A 71 -20.50 -2.33 8.40
N ARG A 72 -20.55 -3.37 7.56
CA ARG A 72 -20.82 -4.76 8.00
C ARG A 72 -19.63 -5.69 7.87
N THR A 73 -18.50 -5.18 7.42
CA THR A 73 -17.29 -5.97 7.22
C THR A 73 -16.41 -5.86 8.46
N ASN A 74 -15.92 -6.99 8.96
CA ASN A 74 -14.95 -7.04 10.06
C ASN A 74 -13.73 -7.84 9.59
N ARG A 75 -12.68 -7.13 9.18
CA ARG A 75 -11.43 -7.75 8.71
C ARG A 75 -10.51 -8.07 9.89
N SER A 76 -9.97 -9.27 9.90
CA SER A 76 -8.77 -9.62 10.64
C SER A 76 -7.57 -8.78 10.18
N ILE A 77 -6.51 -8.80 10.98
CA ILE A 77 -5.28 -8.11 10.61
C ILE A 77 -4.62 -8.79 9.41
N GLU A 78 -4.70 -10.11 9.31
CA GLU A 78 -4.17 -10.90 8.20
C GLU A 78 -4.86 -10.53 6.88
N GLU A 79 -6.20 -10.49 6.85
CA GLU A 79 -6.96 -10.05 5.67
C GLU A 79 -6.59 -8.63 5.24
N THR A 80 -6.32 -7.74 6.21
CA THR A 80 -5.90 -6.36 5.94
C THR A 80 -4.49 -6.33 5.32
N LEU A 81 -3.56 -7.14 5.83
CA LEU A 81 -2.22 -7.23 5.28
C LEU A 81 -2.20 -7.87 3.89
N ASP A 82 -3.03 -8.89 3.66
CA ASP A 82 -3.18 -9.53 2.35
C ASP A 82 -3.75 -8.58 1.31
N LEU A 83 -4.78 -7.81 1.67
CA LEU A 83 -5.30 -6.74 0.82
C LEU A 83 -4.22 -5.67 0.55
N GLY A 84 -3.40 -5.35 1.55
CA GLY A 84 -2.25 -4.47 1.39
C GLY A 84 -1.30 -4.95 0.28
N TRP A 85 -0.92 -6.23 0.32
CA TRP A 85 -0.08 -6.84 -0.71
C TRP A 85 -0.73 -6.87 -2.08
N GLU A 86 -2.03 -7.18 -2.15
CA GLU A 86 -2.78 -7.16 -3.41
C GLU A 86 -2.73 -5.78 -4.07
N LEU A 87 -2.90 -4.71 -3.28
CA LEU A 87 -2.81 -3.33 -3.78
C LEU A 87 -1.38 -2.97 -4.18
N LEU A 88 -0.37 -3.38 -3.41
CA LEU A 88 1.03 -3.11 -3.75
C LEU A 88 1.45 -3.75 -5.08
N ARG A 89 0.80 -4.83 -5.53
CA ARG A 89 1.01 -5.45 -6.85
C ARG A 89 0.55 -4.61 -8.03
N ILE A 90 -0.14 -3.48 -7.81
CA ILE A 90 -0.39 -2.47 -8.84
C ILE A 90 0.93 -1.82 -9.28
N LEU A 91 1.88 -1.69 -8.35
CA LEU A 91 3.18 -1.10 -8.58
C LEU A 91 4.19 -2.20 -8.93
N PRO A 92 5.17 -1.93 -9.81
CA PRO A 92 6.22 -2.89 -10.08
C PRO A 92 7.11 -3.06 -8.85
N ARG A 93 7.74 -4.23 -8.72
CA ARG A 93 8.61 -4.60 -7.60
C ARG A 93 9.68 -3.53 -7.29
N SER A 94 10.24 -2.89 -8.33
CA SER A 94 11.26 -1.84 -8.21
C SER A 94 10.81 -0.61 -7.40
N GLU A 95 9.49 -0.38 -7.31
CA GLU A 95 8.92 0.73 -6.54
C GLU A 95 8.67 0.38 -5.06
N LEU A 96 8.85 -0.89 -4.65
CA LEU A 96 8.62 -1.35 -3.28
C LEU A 96 9.84 -1.18 -2.37
N LYS A 97 10.40 0.03 -2.37
CA LYS A 97 11.70 0.39 -1.76
C LYS A 97 11.76 0.26 -0.23
N ARG A 98 10.63 0.10 0.46
CA ARG A 98 10.55 -0.04 1.93
C ARG A 98 10.38 -1.49 2.38
N ILE A 99 10.41 -2.43 1.45
CA ILE A 99 10.25 -3.85 1.74
C ILE A 99 11.53 -4.59 1.32
N SER A 100 11.99 -5.51 2.16
CA SER A 100 13.18 -6.31 1.85
C SER A 100 12.91 -7.32 0.74
N GLU A 101 13.95 -7.68 -0.02
CA GLU A 101 13.89 -8.70 -1.07
C GLU A 101 13.31 -10.03 -0.58
N ASP A 102 13.67 -10.45 0.64
CA ASP A 102 13.13 -11.66 1.26
C ASP A 102 11.61 -11.59 1.46
N MET A 103 11.08 -10.47 1.97
CA MET A 103 9.64 -10.28 2.10
C MET A 103 8.95 -10.20 0.73
N LEU A 104 9.55 -9.53 -0.24
CA LEU A 104 9.00 -9.47 -1.59
C LEU A 104 8.89 -10.87 -2.22
N ASN A 105 9.92 -11.70 -2.07
CA ASN A 105 9.89 -13.10 -2.55
C ASN A 105 8.76 -13.92 -1.90
N ARG A 106 8.49 -13.68 -0.61
CA ARG A 106 7.44 -14.42 0.12
C ARG A 106 6.03 -13.94 -0.18
N TYR A 107 5.81 -12.64 -0.29
CA TYR A 107 4.46 -12.07 -0.30
C TYR A 107 4.07 -11.39 -1.61
N TYR A 108 5.03 -10.85 -2.36
CA TYR A 108 4.74 -10.19 -3.62
C TYR A 108 4.62 -11.19 -4.76
N ASP A 109 5.59 -12.12 -4.88
CA ASP A 109 5.71 -13.05 -6.01
C ASP A 109 4.78 -14.27 -5.92
N GLN A 110 4.26 -14.60 -4.73
CA GLN A 110 3.35 -15.72 -4.54
C GLN A 110 1.92 -15.29 -4.92
N LYS A 111 1.48 -15.70 -6.11
CA LYS A 111 0.14 -15.41 -6.62
C LYS A 111 -0.79 -16.61 -6.44
#